data_AF-A0A2G9LQ96-F1
#
_entry.id   AF-A0A2G9LQ96-F1
#
_cell.length_a   1.000
_cell.length_b   1.000
_cell.length_c   1.000
_cell.angle_alpha   90.00
_cell.angle_beta   90.00
_cell.angle_gamma   90.00
#
_symmetry.space_group_name_H-M   'P 1'
#
loop_
_entity.id
_entity.type
_entity.pdbx_description
1 polymer ?
#
loop_
_entity_poly.entity_id
_entity_poly.type
_entity_poly.pdbx_seq_one_letter_code
_entity_poly.pdbx_strand_id
1 'polypeptide(L)'
;MRIRLIPEWKKRNADDPSILTNEITEAAFGKTVSEYEKQKNLKKQNLRDHMTSMESIITMFAEAVTEEITKNAKDLKKAARLGGKVAGKARKEAEKYIARP
;
A
#
# COMPACT_ATOMS: atom_id res chain seq x y z
N MET A 1 7.02 -3.25 -13.56
CA MET A 1 6.98 -4.48 -12.71
C MET A 1 5.62 -4.52 -12.02
N ARG A 2 4.75 -5.49 -12.38
CA ARG A 2 3.40 -5.65 -11.80
C ARG A 2 3.56 -6.58 -10.58
N ILE A 3 3.30 -6.09 -9.37
CA ILE A 3 3.58 -6.86 -8.15
C ILE A 3 2.53 -7.98 -7.94
N ARG A 4 3.02 -9.13 -7.48
CA ARG A 4 2.43 -10.47 -7.46
C ARG A 4 1.38 -10.72 -6.37
N LEU A 5 0.90 -9.69 -5.67
CA LEU A 5 0.01 -9.88 -4.51
C LEU A 5 -1.41 -10.31 -4.90
N ILE A 6 -1.95 -9.83 -6.03
CA ILE A 6 -3.33 -10.14 -6.43
C ILE A 6 -3.54 -11.66 -6.61
N PRO A 7 -2.63 -12.42 -7.27
CA PRO A 7 -2.74 -13.87 -7.36
C PRO A 7 -2.79 -14.60 -6.02
N GLU A 8 -1.94 -14.23 -5.05
CA GLU A 8 -1.82 -14.98 -3.79
C GLU A 8 -2.99 -14.73 -2.84
N TRP A 9 -3.49 -13.49 -2.78
CA TRP A 9 -4.66 -13.17 -1.97
C TRP A 9 -5.96 -13.71 -2.59
N LYS A 10 -6.09 -13.69 -3.92
CA LYS A 10 -7.20 -14.36 -4.61
C LYS A 10 -7.21 -15.87 -4.35
N LYS A 11 -6.04 -16.51 -4.26
CA LYS A 11 -5.93 -17.94 -3.89
C LYS A 11 -6.36 -18.24 -2.46
N ARG A 12 -6.28 -17.27 -1.55
CA ARG A 12 -6.65 -17.42 -0.14
C ARG A 12 -8.07 -16.93 0.18
N ASN A 13 -8.94 -16.79 -0.82
CA ASN A 13 -10.31 -16.28 -0.69
C ASN A 13 -10.37 -14.92 0.05
N ALA A 14 -9.44 -14.01 -0.24
CA ALA A 14 -9.65 -12.63 0.15
C ALA A 14 -10.86 -12.10 -0.63
N ASP A 15 -11.99 -11.91 0.05
CA ASP A 15 -13.28 -11.53 -0.55
C ASP A 15 -13.17 -10.27 -1.42
N ASP A 16 -12.20 -9.38 -1.14
CA ASP A 16 -11.85 -8.28 -2.04
C ASP A 16 -10.40 -7.78 -1.86
N PRO A 17 -9.51 -7.94 -2.87
CA PRO A 17 -8.17 -7.33 -2.88
C PRO A 17 -8.17 -5.80 -2.74
N SER A 18 -9.28 -5.12 -3.06
CA SER A 18 -9.41 -3.67 -2.92
C SER A 18 -9.34 -3.23 -1.45
N ILE A 19 -9.91 -4.04 -0.54
CA ILE A 19 -9.88 -3.78 0.91
C ILE A 19 -8.44 -3.84 1.42
N LEU A 20 -7.69 -4.86 1.03
CA LEU A 20 -6.29 -5.02 1.46
C LEU A 20 -5.39 -3.90 0.90
N THR A 21 -5.64 -3.49 -0.34
CA THR A 21 -4.97 -2.35 -0.96
C THR A 21 -5.26 -1.05 -0.21
N ASN A 22 -6.51 -0.85 0.20
CA ASN A 22 -6.91 0.31 0.98
C ASN A 22 -6.25 0.34 2.36
N GLU A 23 -6.19 -0.81 3.05
CA GLU A 23 -5.51 -0.94 4.34
C GLU A 23 -4.01 -0.66 4.25
N ILE A 24 -3.33 -1.12 3.18
CA ILE A 24 -1.93 -0.79 2.93
C ILE A 24 -1.75 0.71 2.70
N THR A 25 -2.60 1.29 1.86
CA THR A 25 -2.49 2.70 1.45
C THR A 25 -2.74 3.63 2.65
N GLU A 26 -3.76 3.33 3.45
CA GLU A 26 -4.08 4.07 4.67
C GLU A 26 -2.94 3.96 5.69
N ALA A 27 -2.41 2.76 5.93
CA ALA A 27 -1.33 2.60 6.90
C ALA A 27 0.01 3.21 6.43
N ALA A 28 0.28 3.23 5.11
CA ALA A 28 1.52 3.78 4.56
C ALA A 28 1.47 5.31 4.40
N PHE A 29 0.37 5.84 3.87
CA PHE A 29 0.24 7.25 3.46
C PHE A 29 -0.70 8.06 4.37
N GLY A 30 -1.43 7.42 5.28
CA GLY A 30 -2.41 8.06 6.16
C GLY A 30 -3.69 8.46 5.44
N LYS A 31 -3.96 7.88 4.27
CA LYS A 31 -5.13 8.17 3.42
C LYS A 31 -5.64 6.89 2.79
N THR A 32 -6.95 6.73 2.72
CA THR A 32 -7.58 5.70 1.89
C THR A 32 -7.28 5.94 0.40
N VAL A 33 -7.45 4.93 -0.43
CA VAL A 33 -7.25 5.04 -1.89
C VAL A 33 -8.12 6.17 -2.46
N SER A 34 -9.40 6.24 -2.07
CA SER A 34 -10.32 7.28 -2.56
C SER A 34 -9.91 8.68 -2.11
N GLU A 35 -9.44 8.86 -0.88
CA GLU A 35 -8.92 10.15 -0.42
C GLU A 35 -7.64 10.55 -1.17
N TYR A 36 -6.80 9.58 -1.49
CA TYR A 36 -5.55 9.82 -2.20
C TYR A 36 -5.81 10.20 -3.66
N GLU A 37 -6.76 9.53 -4.31
CA GLU A 37 -7.26 9.88 -5.64
C GLU A 37 -7.85 11.29 -5.67
N LYS A 38 -8.68 11.64 -4.68
CA LYS A 38 -9.24 13.00 -4.54
C LYS A 38 -8.15 14.06 -4.38
N GLN A 39 -7.14 13.81 -3.54
CA GLN A 39 -6.02 14.74 -3.35
C GLN A 39 -5.26 14.97 -4.66
N LYS A 40 -5.09 13.92 -5.48
CA LYS A 40 -4.43 13.99 -6.78
C LYS A 40 -5.36 14.44 -7.91
N ASN A 41 -6.58 14.87 -7.61
CA ASN A 41 -7.59 15.29 -8.58
C ASN A 41 -7.93 14.22 -9.65
N LEU A 42 -7.85 12.94 -9.28
CA LEU A 42 -8.17 11.82 -10.16
C LEU A 42 -9.68 11.56 -10.15
N LYS A 43 -10.27 11.41 -11.34
CA LYS A 43 -11.71 11.08 -11.49
C LYS A 43 -11.96 9.61 -11.86
N LYS A 44 -11.22 9.12 -12.86
CA LYS A 44 -11.31 7.74 -13.38
C LYS A 44 -9.93 7.12 -13.68
N GLN A 45 -8.87 7.82 -13.27
CA GLN A 45 -7.48 7.41 -13.52
C GLN A 45 -7.00 6.53 -12.38
N ASN A 46 -6.12 5.57 -12.67
CA ASN A 46 -5.56 4.69 -11.65
C ASN A 46 -4.57 5.47 -10.79
N LEU A 47 -4.74 5.45 -9.46
CA LEU A 47 -3.83 6.11 -8.53
C LEU A 47 -2.35 5.78 -8.78
N ARG A 48 -2.02 4.53 -9.10
CA ARG A 48 -0.64 4.05 -9.29
C ARG A 48 0.08 4.75 -10.44
N ASP A 49 -0.65 5.14 -11.49
CA ASP A 49 -0.08 5.84 -12.65
C ASP A 49 0.22 7.31 -12.36
N HIS A 50 -0.31 7.84 -11.25
CA HIS A 50 -0.15 9.22 -10.80
C HIS A 50 0.64 9.32 -9.49
N MET A 51 1.31 8.23 -9.08
CA MET A 51 2.23 8.23 -7.97
C MET A 51 3.60 8.78 -8.36
N THR A 52 4.22 9.55 -7.49
CA THR A 52 5.63 9.91 -7.60
C THR A 52 6.51 8.66 -7.48
N SER A 53 7.79 8.78 -7.86
CA SER A 53 8.75 7.68 -7.70
C SER A 53 8.84 7.19 -6.25
N MET A 54 8.81 8.11 -5.28
CA MET A 54 8.85 7.76 -3.86
C MET A 54 7.57 7.06 -3.40
N GLU A 55 6.39 7.57 -3.78
CA GLU A 55 5.11 6.93 -3.46
C GLU A 55 5.05 5.51 -4.06
N SER A 56 5.55 5.33 -5.28
CA SER A 56 5.66 4.01 -5.91
C SER A 56 6.58 3.07 -5.13
N ILE A 57 7.79 3.51 -4.77
CA ILE A 57 8.75 2.70 -4.00
C ILE A 57 8.18 2.31 -2.63
N ILE A 58 7.55 3.25 -1.92
CA ILE A 58 6.92 2.97 -0.63
C ILE A 58 5.77 1.98 -0.77
N THR A 59 4.97 2.09 -1.82
CA THR A 59 3.91 1.12 -2.12
C THR A 59 4.50 -0.27 -2.39
N MET A 60 5.53 -0.36 -3.22
CA MET A 60 6.22 -1.64 -3.50
C MET A 60 6.81 -2.26 -2.23
N PHE A 61 7.40 -1.45 -1.36
CA PHE A 61 7.94 -1.90 -0.08
C PHE A 61 6.84 -2.39 0.85
N ALA A 62 5.71 -1.67 0.95
CA ALA A 62 4.55 -2.09 1.74
C ALA A 62 3.97 -3.42 1.25
N GLU A 63 3.88 -3.57 -0.07
CA GLU A 63 3.43 -4.80 -0.74
C GLU A 63 4.34 -5.98 -0.39
N ALA A 64 5.66 -5.82 -0.55
CA ALA A 64 6.64 -6.87 -0.24
C ALA A 64 6.63 -7.29 1.24
N VAL A 65 6.58 -6.31 2.17
CA VAL A 65 6.50 -6.61 3.60
C VAL A 65 5.19 -7.34 3.94
N THR A 66 4.07 -6.93 3.32
CA THR A 66 2.78 -7.61 3.51
C THR A 66 2.83 -9.05 3.05
N GLU A 67 3.46 -9.32 1.90
CA GLU A 67 3.66 -10.68 1.36
C GLU A 67 4.40 -11.57 2.37
N GLU A 68 5.54 -11.10 2.89
CA GLU A 68 6.33 -11.83 3.88
C GLU A 68 5.56 -12.10 5.18
N ILE A 69 4.79 -11.11 5.68
CA ILE A 69 3.94 -11.30 6.86
C ILE A 69 2.82 -12.31 6.59
N THR A 70 2.24 -12.25 5.39
CA THR A 70 1.12 -13.10 4.98
C THR A 70 1.49 -14.58 4.95
N LYS A 71 2.76 -14.94 4.69
CA LYS A 71 3.22 -16.34 4.71
C LYS A 71 2.87 -17.05 6.02
N ASN A 72 2.92 -16.33 7.15
CA ASN A 72 2.66 -16.88 8.49
C ASN A 72 1.35 -16.36 9.13
N ALA A 73 0.61 -15.49 8.46
CA ALA A 73 -0.60 -14.87 9.00
C ALA A 73 -1.88 -15.52 8.45
N LYS A 74 -2.85 -15.77 9.34
CA LYS A 74 -4.22 -16.16 8.97
C LYS A 74 -5.08 -14.96 8.58
N ASP A 75 -4.84 -13.81 9.19
CA ASP A 75 -5.60 -12.57 8.96
C ASP A 75 -4.85 -11.68 7.96
N LEU A 76 -5.34 -11.68 6.71
CA LEU A 76 -4.79 -10.90 5.61
C LEU A 76 -4.93 -9.39 5.83
N LYS A 77 -6.02 -8.96 6.48
CA LYS A 77 -6.28 -7.54 6.78
C LYS A 77 -5.28 -7.01 7.79
N LYS A 78 -5.00 -7.79 8.83
CA LYS A 78 -3.94 -7.48 9.80
C LYS A 78 -2.56 -7.48 9.14
N ALA A 79 -2.26 -8.42 8.25
CA ALA A 79 -1.00 -8.44 7.50
C ALA A 79 -0.82 -7.18 6.65
N ALA A 80 -1.86 -6.77 5.91
CA ALA A 80 -1.89 -5.55 5.10
C ALA A 80 -1.64 -4.29 5.94
N ARG A 81 -2.33 -4.15 7.07
CA ARG A 81 -2.09 -3.05 8.03
C ARG A 81 -0.66 -3.01 8.53
N LEU A 82 -0.07 -4.17 8.85
CA LEU A 82 1.30 -4.24 9.36
C LEU A 82 2.32 -3.88 8.28
N GLY A 83 2.19 -4.41 7.06
CA GLY A 83 3.08 -4.07 5.96
C GLY A 83 2.99 -2.59 5.57
N GLY A 84 1.77 -2.05 5.48
CA GLY A 84 1.57 -0.61 5.29
C GLY A 84 2.17 0.23 6.42
N LYS A 85 2.03 -0.19 7.69
CA LYS A 85 2.62 0.52 8.84
C LYS A 85 4.15 0.55 8.81
N VAL A 86 4.79 -0.55 8.41
CA VAL A 86 6.25 -0.61 8.25
C VAL A 86 6.70 0.35 7.15
N ALA A 87 6.03 0.33 6.00
CA ALA A 87 6.33 1.25 4.91
C ALA A 87 6.05 2.71 5.26
N GLY A 88 4.98 2.99 6.00
CA GLY A 88 4.67 4.34 6.48
C GLY A 88 5.72 4.89 7.45
N LYS A 89 6.34 4.04 8.28
CA LYS A 89 7.50 4.45 9.09
C LYS A 89 8.70 4.78 8.23
N ALA A 90 9.04 3.93 7.27
CA ALA A 90 10.16 4.16 6.35
C ALA A 90 9.97 5.45 5.53
N ARG A 91 8.74 5.67 5.03
CA ARG A 91 8.35 6.91 4.34
C ARG A 91 8.59 8.14 5.22
N LYS A 92 8.01 8.16 6.42
CA LYS A 92 8.14 9.29 7.36
C LYS A 92 9.60 9.54 7.74
N GLU A 93 10.39 8.49 7.90
CA GLU A 93 11.81 8.64 8.18
C GLU A 93 12.55 9.29 7.00
N ALA A 94 12.29 8.83 5.78
CA ALA A 94 12.86 9.42 4.58
C ALA A 94 12.45 10.90 4.40
N GLU A 95 11.17 11.23 4.61
CA GLU A 95 10.64 12.60 4.49
C GLU A 95 11.36 13.62 5.39
N LYS A 96 11.83 13.21 6.58
CA LYS A 96 12.63 14.07 7.46
C LYS A 96 13.93 14.58 6.82
N TYR A 97 14.55 13.77 5.96
CA TYR A 97 15.83 14.10 5.33
C TYR A 97 15.68 14.70 3.94
N ILE A 98 14.54 14.49 3.27
CA ILE A 98 14.32 14.91 1.88
C ILE A 98 13.71 16.32 1.80
N ALA A 99 13.42 16.97 2.93
CA ALA A 99 12.82 18.31 3.01
C ALA A 99 11.56 18.44 2.13
N ARG A 100 10.72 17.40 2.11
CA ARG A 100 9.42 17.40 1.44
C ARG A 100 8.32 17.28 2.49
N PRO A 101 7.40 18.26 2.59
CA PRO A 101 6.17 18.13 3.39
C PRO A 101 5.19 17.12 2.78
#